data_AF-A0A7E4VBC6-F1
#
_entry.id   AF-A0A7E4VBC6-F1
#
_cell.length_a   1.000
_cell.length_b   1.000
_cell.length_c   1.000
_cell.angle_alpha   90.00
_cell.angle_beta   90.00
_cell.angle_gamma   90.00
#
_symmetry.space_group_name_H-M   'P 1'
#
loop_
_entity.id
_entity.type
_entity.pdbx_description
1 polymer ?
#
loop_
_entity_poly.entity_id
_entity_poly.type
_entity_poly.pdbx_seq_one_letter_code
_entity_poly.pdbx_strand_id
1 'polypeptide(L)'
;MASPSEAEPTADCEALSGPPPSSEPGPDTTQPPQHVISHLSAVAACSASLNRFQAVLKTYNNDRDNMNALIQYLQQCQKTCIELENERKSHAEELRLINQDINHLEDMMKGIKTTHEQQRSILRQKFAAFRAELVMTNRMCIEVGISNENLIPFDSLPIPEWLQERPLAPLFTPSTNHAPGANPSFPDRPLVPPQFAGSSNFFYPPPRPLGTFFEDLSKLKVSST
;
A
#
# COMPACT_ATOMS: atom_id res chain seq x y z
N MET A 1 -20.87 -25.91 14.62
CA MET A 1 -20.17 -27.20 14.46
C MET A 1 -18.95 -27.14 15.37
N ALA A 2 -19.11 -27.43 16.65
CA ALA A 2 -19.03 -28.74 17.31
C ALA A 2 -17.69 -28.84 18.06
N SER A 3 -17.75 -28.53 19.37
CA SER A 3 -16.69 -28.70 20.37
C SER A 3 -16.69 -30.13 20.91
N PRO A 4 -15.56 -30.71 21.33
CA PRO A 4 -15.53 -31.88 22.23
C PRO A 4 -15.27 -31.39 23.66
N SER A 5 -16.26 -31.37 24.55
CA SER A 5 -16.80 -32.48 25.37
C SER A 5 -15.81 -32.97 26.43
N GLU A 6 -16.03 -32.47 27.64
CA GLU A 6 -15.56 -32.98 28.93
C GLU A 6 -16.08 -34.40 29.17
N ALA A 7 -15.33 -35.19 29.93
CA ALA A 7 -15.81 -36.44 30.52
C ALA A 7 -15.16 -36.62 31.91
N GLU A 8 -15.92 -36.27 32.94
CA GLU A 8 -15.79 -36.85 34.28
C GLU A 8 -16.26 -38.31 34.28
N PRO A 9 -15.85 -39.13 35.27
CA PRO A 9 -16.70 -40.21 35.74
C PRO A 9 -17.03 -40.06 37.24
N THR A 10 -18.31 -39.89 37.49
CA THR A 10 -19.05 -40.20 38.73
C THR A 10 -19.52 -41.65 38.68
N ALA A 11 -19.28 -42.43 39.74
CA ALA A 11 -20.01 -43.65 40.13
C ALA A 11 -19.46 -44.05 41.52
N ASP A 12 -20.15 -43.73 42.60
CA ASP A 12 -21.33 -44.41 43.18
C ASP A 12 -20.93 -45.38 44.30
N CYS A 13 -21.41 -45.01 45.49
CA CYS A 13 -21.36 -45.76 46.71
C CYS A 13 -22.38 -46.91 46.66
N GLU A 14 -21.92 -48.15 46.82
CA GLU A 14 -22.76 -49.21 47.36
C GLU A 14 -22.17 -49.72 48.68
N ALA A 15 -23.00 -49.57 49.72
CA ALA A 15 -22.76 -50.07 51.06
C ALA A 15 -23.15 -51.55 51.14
N LEU A 16 -22.22 -52.40 51.54
CA LEU A 16 -22.49 -53.76 52.00
C LEU A 16 -21.87 -53.94 53.39
N SER A 17 -22.72 -53.81 54.41
CA SER A 17 -22.44 -54.23 55.77
C SER A 17 -22.34 -55.75 55.85
N GLY A 18 -21.15 -56.26 56.22
CA GLY A 18 -20.93 -57.62 56.70
C GLY A 18 -20.20 -57.59 58.05
N PRO A 19 -20.51 -58.50 58.99
CA PRO A 19 -19.94 -58.50 60.34
C PRO A 19 -18.44 -58.88 60.33
N PRO A 20 -17.68 -58.49 61.38
CA PRO A 20 -16.23 -58.66 61.40
C PRO A 20 -15.85 -60.13 61.64
N PRO A 21 -14.98 -60.76 60.83
CA PRO A 21 -14.33 -61.99 61.24
C PRO A 21 -13.21 -61.68 62.23
N SER A 22 -13.29 -62.34 63.38
CA SER A 22 -12.28 -62.34 64.42
C SER A 22 -10.98 -63.02 63.96
N SER A 23 -9.86 -62.40 64.31
CA SER A 23 -8.62 -63.04 64.79
C SER A 23 -7.93 -64.09 63.92
N GLU A 24 -6.86 -63.70 63.22
CA GLU A 24 -5.58 -64.45 63.18
C GLU A 24 -4.40 -63.48 62.93
N PRO A 25 -3.35 -63.46 63.79
CA PRO A 25 -2.11 -62.75 63.50
C PRO A 25 -1.18 -63.69 62.72
N GLY A 26 -1.19 -63.57 61.39
CA GLY A 26 -0.19 -64.23 60.53
C GLY A 26 1.12 -63.43 60.53
N PRO A 27 2.26 -64.00 60.95
CA PRO A 27 3.55 -63.35 60.85
C PRO A 27 4.20 -63.80 59.54
N ASP A 28 4.02 -63.01 58.48
CA ASP A 28 5.03 -62.95 57.42
C ASP A 28 4.87 -61.64 56.61
N THR A 29 5.06 -60.52 57.30
CA THR A 29 5.40 -59.27 56.61
C THR A 29 6.87 -59.37 56.25
N THR A 30 7.19 -59.96 55.10
CA THR A 30 8.53 -59.89 54.51
C THR A 30 8.75 -58.44 54.08
N GLN A 31 9.05 -57.56 55.05
CA GLN A 31 9.41 -56.19 54.81
C GLN A 31 10.60 -56.21 53.85
N PRO A 32 10.51 -55.56 52.67
CA PRO A 32 11.61 -55.59 51.73
C PRO A 32 12.87 -55.03 52.43
N PRO A 33 14.06 -55.60 52.17
CA PRO A 33 15.29 -55.17 52.83
C PRO A 33 15.43 -53.66 52.71
N GLN A 34 15.72 -52.95 53.80
CA GLN A 34 15.79 -51.46 53.84
C GLN A 34 16.66 -50.86 52.73
N HIS A 35 17.72 -51.57 52.33
CA HIS A 35 18.56 -51.23 51.20
C HIS A 35 17.77 -51.13 49.88
N VAL A 36 16.86 -52.07 49.58
CA VAL A 36 16.02 -52.08 48.38
C VAL A 36 15.07 -50.87 48.35
N ILE A 37 14.47 -50.53 49.50
CA ILE A 37 13.62 -49.35 49.63
C ILE A 37 14.42 -48.06 49.32
N SER A 38 15.64 -47.96 49.86
CA SER A 38 16.50 -46.79 49.61
C SER A 38 16.90 -46.66 48.13
N HIS A 39 17.26 -47.76 47.46
CA HIS A 39 17.57 -47.77 46.03
C HIS A 39 16.37 -47.39 45.17
N LEU A 40 15.19 -47.94 45.46
CA LEU A 40 13.97 -47.58 44.72
C LEU A 40 13.61 -46.11 44.90
N SER A 41 13.79 -45.57 46.12
CA SER A 41 13.56 -44.14 46.38
C SER A 41 14.56 -43.24 45.61
N ALA A 42 15.83 -43.66 45.52
CA ALA A 42 16.85 -42.95 44.74
C ALA A 42 16.55 -42.99 43.24
N VAL A 43 16.12 -44.14 42.72
CA VAL A 43 15.70 -44.29 41.31
C VAL A 43 14.49 -43.41 41.01
N ALA A 44 13.49 -43.37 41.91
CA ALA A 44 12.33 -42.50 41.75
C ALA A 44 12.71 -41.01 41.75
N ALA A 45 13.60 -40.58 42.66
CA ALA A 45 14.12 -39.22 42.70
C ALA A 45 14.90 -38.86 41.43
N CYS A 46 15.73 -39.78 40.93
CA CYS A 46 16.48 -39.61 39.69
C CYS A 46 15.53 -39.48 38.48
N SER A 47 14.51 -40.33 38.39
CA SER A 47 13.49 -40.26 37.33
C SER A 47 12.73 -38.93 37.37
N ALA A 48 12.30 -38.47 38.56
CA ALA A 48 11.64 -37.17 38.71
C ALA A 48 12.53 -36.00 38.27
N SER A 49 13.83 -36.05 38.61
CA SER A 49 14.80 -35.04 38.17
C SER A 49 15.00 -35.05 36.65
N LEU A 50 15.08 -36.24 36.04
CA LEU A 50 15.19 -36.39 34.58
C LEU A 50 13.97 -35.82 33.87
N ASN A 51 12.76 -36.12 34.36
CA ASN A 51 11.52 -35.60 33.78
C ASN A 51 11.46 -34.07 33.87
N ARG A 52 11.89 -33.48 35.00
CA ARG A 52 11.99 -32.03 35.16
C ARG A 52 13.00 -31.43 34.16
N PHE A 53 14.16 -32.05 34.01
CA PHE A 53 15.17 -31.61 33.04
C PHE A 53 14.64 -31.66 31.60
N GLN A 54 13.95 -32.75 31.23
CA GLN A 54 13.34 -32.87 29.90
C GLN A 54 12.28 -31.80 29.65
N ALA A 55 11.46 -31.45 30.64
CA ALA A 55 10.49 -30.37 30.54
C ALA A 55 11.16 -29.00 30.31
N VAL A 56 12.24 -28.72 31.05
CA VAL A 56 13.03 -27.48 30.88
C VAL A 56 13.68 -27.46 29.49
N LEU A 57 14.26 -28.57 29.03
CA LEU A 57 14.89 -28.68 27.72
C LEU A 57 13.87 -28.45 26.58
N LYS A 58 12.67 -29.02 26.71
CA LYS A 58 11.58 -28.81 25.73
C LYS A 58 11.17 -27.34 25.68
N THR A 59 11.04 -26.69 26.83
CA THR A 59 10.71 -25.27 26.93
C THR A 59 11.78 -24.41 26.27
N TYR A 60 13.06 -24.66 26.61
CA TYR A 60 14.20 -23.97 26.00
C TYR A 60 14.25 -24.11 24.47
N ASN A 61 14.03 -25.33 23.95
CA ASN A 61 14.02 -25.56 22.51
C ASN A 61 12.88 -24.79 21.82
N ASN A 62 11.69 -24.78 22.42
CA ASN A 62 10.56 -24.00 21.92
C ASN A 62 10.87 -22.50 21.91
N ASP A 63 11.44 -21.97 22.99
CA ASP A 63 11.82 -20.56 23.08
C ASP A 63 12.90 -20.19 22.05
N ARG A 64 13.90 -21.05 21.87
CA ARG A 64 14.93 -20.90 20.84
C ARG A 64 14.33 -20.86 19.45
N ASP A 65 13.42 -21.77 19.13
CA ASP A 65 12.79 -21.84 17.81
C ASP A 65 11.88 -20.62 17.57
N ASN A 66 11.17 -20.14 18.60
CA ASN A 66 10.42 -18.89 18.56
C ASN A 66 11.32 -17.66 18.33
N MET A 67 12.48 -17.59 19.00
CA MET A 67 13.45 -16.53 18.77
C MET A 67 14.00 -16.55 17.34
N ASN A 68 14.29 -17.74 16.80
CA ASN A 68 14.72 -17.89 15.41
C ASN A 68 13.66 -17.40 14.42
N ALA A 69 12.39 -17.75 14.66
CA ALA A 69 11.27 -17.27 13.84
C ALA A 69 11.12 -15.74 13.91
N LEU A 70 11.28 -15.14 15.09
CA LEU A 70 11.24 -13.69 15.26
C LEU A 70 12.39 -12.99 14.52
N ILE A 71 13.61 -13.55 14.57
CA ILE A 71 14.76 -13.03 13.82
C ILE A 71 14.47 -13.04 12.32
N GLN A 72 13.94 -14.14 11.78
CA GLN A 72 13.57 -14.23 10.36
C GLN A 72 12.50 -13.21 9.99
N TYR A 73 11.49 -13.02 10.85
CA TYR A 73 10.46 -12.01 10.62
C TYR A 73 11.04 -10.59 10.60
N LEU A 74 11.94 -10.26 11.53
CA LEU A 74 12.61 -8.95 11.56
C LEU A 74 13.45 -8.71 10.30
N GLN A 75 14.16 -9.74 9.81
CA GLN A 75 14.89 -9.67 8.56
C GLN A 75 13.96 -9.41 7.37
N GLN A 76 12.80 -10.07 7.34
CA GLN A 76 11.80 -9.85 6.29
C GLN A 76 11.22 -8.44 6.35
N CYS A 77 10.91 -7.92 7.55
CA CYS A 77 10.49 -6.54 7.73
C CYS A 77 11.55 -5.55 7.23
N GLN A 78 12.82 -5.78 7.58
CA GLN A 78 13.92 -4.93 7.11
C GLN A 78 14.04 -4.95 5.58
N LYS A 79 13.91 -6.12 4.95
CA LYS A 79 13.90 -6.25 3.50
C LYS A 79 12.76 -5.43 2.88
N THR A 80 11.54 -5.57 3.40
CA THR A 80 10.38 -4.81 2.91
C THR A 80 10.56 -3.30 3.11
N CYS A 81 11.15 -2.85 4.23
CA CYS A 81 11.48 -1.44 4.42
C CYS A 81 12.43 -0.91 3.33
N ILE A 82 13.44 -1.69 2.94
CA ILE A 82 14.38 -1.32 1.88
C ILE A 82 13.66 -1.25 0.52
N GLU A 83 12.81 -2.24 0.22
CA GLU A 83 12.03 -2.27 -1.02
C GLU A 83 11.11 -1.04 -1.14
N LEU A 84 10.38 -0.71 -0.07
CA LEU A 84 9.51 0.47 -0.03
C LEU A 84 10.30 1.79 -0.16
N GLU A 85 11.47 1.89 0.44
CA GLU A 85 12.31 3.09 0.29
C GLU A 85 12.86 3.23 -1.14
N ASN A 86 13.14 2.12 -1.81
CA ASN A 86 13.55 2.12 -3.22
C ASN A 86 12.38 2.52 -4.13
N GLU A 87 11.17 1.99 -3.89
CA GLU A 87 9.95 2.39 -4.61
C GLU A 87 9.67 3.88 -4.42
N ARG A 88 9.74 4.38 -3.18
CA ARG A 88 9.58 5.80 -2.86
C ARG A 88 10.56 6.68 -3.65
N LYS A 89 11.83 6.26 -3.76
CA LYS A 89 12.85 6.97 -4.55
C LYS A 89 12.55 6.93 -6.05
N SER A 90 12.10 5.78 -6.57
CA SER A 90 11.69 5.63 -7.98
C SER A 90 10.56 6.59 -8.32
N HIS A 91 9.48 6.58 -7.53
CA HIS A 91 8.34 7.46 -7.74
C HIS A 91 8.72 8.95 -7.63
N ALA A 92 9.61 9.31 -6.70
CA ALA A 92 10.09 10.69 -6.58
C ALA A 92 10.86 11.14 -7.85
N GLU A 93 11.64 10.25 -8.46
CA GLU A 93 12.36 10.54 -9.70
C GLU A 93 11.41 10.63 -10.90
N GLU A 94 10.44 9.72 -11.00
CA GLU A 94 9.40 9.77 -12.04
C GLU A 94 8.61 11.09 -11.99
N LEU A 95 8.21 11.53 -10.79
CA LEU A 95 7.56 12.83 -10.60
C LEU A 95 8.46 14.00 -11.01
N ARG A 96 9.77 13.92 -10.75
CA ARG A 96 10.75 14.93 -11.18
C ARG A 96 10.81 15.01 -12.70
N LEU A 97 10.84 13.86 -13.38
CA LEU A 97 10.85 13.77 -14.85
C LEU A 97 9.55 14.30 -15.46
N ILE A 98 8.38 13.92 -14.93
CA ILE A 98 7.09 14.44 -15.40
C ILE A 98 7.04 15.96 -15.29
N ASN A 99 7.49 16.52 -14.16
CA ASN A 99 7.54 17.97 -14.00
C ASN A 99 8.52 18.63 -14.98
N GLN A 100 9.63 17.98 -15.30
CA GLN A 100 10.56 18.46 -16.32
C GLN A 100 9.90 18.46 -17.71
N ASP A 101 9.16 17.41 -18.05
CA ASP A 101 8.44 17.29 -19.32
C ASP A 101 7.32 18.33 -19.43
N ILE A 102 6.56 18.58 -18.36
CA ILE A 102 5.54 19.64 -18.31
C ILE A 102 6.18 20.99 -18.65
N ASN A 103 7.26 21.36 -17.98
CA ASN A 103 7.96 22.62 -18.24
C ASN A 103 8.49 22.69 -19.69
N HIS A 104 9.04 21.58 -20.20
CA HIS A 104 9.55 21.53 -21.57
C HIS A 104 8.43 21.71 -22.60
N LEU A 105 7.30 21.03 -22.43
CA LEU A 105 6.14 21.15 -23.31
C LEU A 105 5.54 22.56 -23.27
N GLU A 106 5.44 23.17 -22.08
CA GLU A 106 5.01 24.55 -21.93
C GLU A 106 5.88 25.53 -22.71
N ASP A 107 7.21 25.36 -22.65
CA ASP A 107 8.14 26.22 -23.37
C ASP A 107 8.07 26.01 -24.88
N MET A 108 7.90 24.76 -25.36
CA MET A 108 7.64 24.50 -26.78
C MET A 108 6.34 25.15 -27.25
N MET A 109 5.25 25.04 -26.46
CA MET A 109 3.97 25.66 -26.79
C MET A 109 4.08 27.20 -26.85
N LYS A 110 4.79 27.83 -25.91
CA LYS A 110 5.09 29.26 -25.95
C LYS A 110 5.86 29.63 -27.22
N GLY A 111 6.86 28.83 -27.58
CA GLY A 111 7.62 28.99 -28.82
C GLY A 111 6.73 28.95 -30.06
N ILE A 112 5.95 27.88 -30.22
CA ILE A 112 5.01 27.70 -31.35
C ILE A 112 4.01 28.84 -31.41
N LYS A 113 3.40 29.22 -30.27
CA LYS A 113 2.43 30.32 -30.20
C LYS A 113 3.05 31.65 -30.63
N THR A 114 4.28 31.92 -30.19
CA THR A 114 5.02 33.14 -30.55
C THR A 114 5.34 33.16 -32.03
N THR A 115 5.87 32.07 -32.59
CA THR A 115 6.14 31.94 -34.03
C THR A 115 4.87 32.09 -34.86
N HIS A 116 3.79 31.44 -34.45
CA HIS A 116 2.50 31.53 -35.15
C HIS A 116 1.96 32.96 -35.13
N GLU A 117 1.99 33.66 -33.98
CA GLU A 117 1.53 35.04 -33.92
C GLU A 117 2.42 35.98 -34.73
N GLN A 118 3.74 35.75 -34.74
CA GLN A 118 4.67 36.51 -35.58
C GLN A 118 4.36 36.31 -37.07
N GLN A 119 4.17 35.06 -37.52
CA GLN A 119 3.78 34.76 -38.91
C GLN A 119 2.43 35.38 -39.28
N ARG A 120 1.44 35.28 -38.38
CA ARG A 120 0.12 35.86 -38.55
C ARG A 120 0.19 37.39 -38.66
N SER A 121 1.01 38.04 -37.84
CA SER A 121 1.27 39.47 -37.89
C SER A 121 1.88 39.90 -39.23
N ILE A 122 2.91 39.19 -39.70
CA ILE A 122 3.54 39.44 -41.01
C ILE A 122 2.51 39.30 -42.13
N LEU A 123 1.67 38.26 -42.08
CA LEU A 123 0.70 37.99 -43.14
C LEU A 123 -0.44 39.03 -43.15
N ARG A 124 -0.89 39.48 -41.97
CA ARG A 124 -1.81 40.62 -41.81
C ARG A 124 -1.25 41.88 -42.46
N GLN A 125 0.03 42.20 -42.21
CA GLN A 125 0.68 43.36 -42.78
C GLN A 125 0.75 43.28 -44.31
N LYS A 126 1.14 42.12 -44.85
CA LYS A 126 1.17 41.88 -46.31
C LYS A 126 -0.20 42.00 -46.94
N PHE A 127 -1.24 41.45 -46.31
CA PHE A 127 -2.60 41.52 -46.82
C PHE A 127 -3.17 42.95 -46.79
N ALA A 128 -2.86 43.72 -45.75
CA ALA A 128 -3.22 45.14 -45.68
C ALA A 128 -2.54 45.96 -46.80
N ALA A 129 -1.23 45.72 -47.03
CA ALA A 129 -0.50 46.37 -48.12
C ALA A 129 -1.09 46.00 -49.50
N PHE A 130 -1.42 44.71 -49.71
CA PHE A 130 -2.08 44.25 -50.93
C PHE A 130 -3.44 44.94 -51.17
N ARG A 131 -4.27 45.06 -50.12
CA ARG A 131 -5.56 45.79 -50.21
C ARG A 131 -5.35 47.27 -50.57
N ALA A 132 -4.32 47.92 -50.03
CA ALA A 132 -4.01 49.30 -50.37
C ALA A 132 -3.59 49.44 -51.85
N GLU A 133 -2.75 48.51 -52.34
CA GLU A 133 -2.29 48.50 -53.73
C GLU A 133 -3.43 48.26 -54.72
N LEU A 134 -4.37 47.37 -54.38
CA LEU A 134 -5.59 47.13 -55.15
C LEU A 134 -6.40 48.42 -55.33
N VAL A 135 -6.63 49.16 -54.23
CA VAL A 135 -7.36 50.44 -54.26
C VAL A 135 -6.63 51.46 -55.11
N MET A 136 -5.31 51.57 -54.94
CA MET A 136 -4.49 52.50 -55.72
C MET A 136 -4.55 52.19 -57.21
N THR A 137 -4.42 50.91 -57.57
CA THR A 137 -4.44 50.43 -58.96
C THR A 137 -5.80 50.70 -59.60
N ASN A 138 -6.89 50.33 -58.92
CA ASN A 138 -8.24 50.62 -59.40
C ASN A 138 -8.46 52.12 -59.60
N ARG A 139 -7.93 52.97 -58.70
CA ARG A 139 -8.00 54.42 -58.85
C ARG A 139 -7.27 54.90 -60.11
N MET A 140 -6.06 54.42 -60.36
CA MET A 140 -5.30 54.75 -61.59
C MET A 140 -6.03 54.26 -62.84
N CYS A 141 -6.63 53.08 -62.82
CA CYS A 141 -7.43 52.57 -63.94
C CYS A 141 -8.60 53.50 -64.29
N ILE A 142 -9.31 54.01 -63.28
CA ILE A 142 -10.38 55.00 -63.46
C ILE A 142 -9.82 56.29 -64.07
N GLU A 143 -8.69 56.79 -63.57
CA GLU A 143 -8.04 58.02 -64.08
C GLU A 143 -7.66 57.91 -65.57
N VAL A 144 -7.33 56.71 -66.07
CA VAL A 144 -6.99 56.45 -67.48
C VAL A 144 -8.23 56.11 -68.34
N GLY A 145 -9.43 56.10 -67.75
CA GLY A 145 -10.70 55.91 -68.47
C GLY A 145 -11.16 54.45 -68.60
N ILE A 146 -10.64 53.54 -67.79
CA ILE A 146 -11.14 52.16 -67.73
C ILE A 146 -12.51 52.15 -67.04
N SER A 147 -13.50 51.50 -67.67
CA SER A 147 -14.86 51.36 -67.12
C SER A 147 -14.86 50.59 -65.79
N ASN A 148 -15.75 50.97 -64.88
CA ASN A 148 -15.93 50.36 -63.56
C ASN A 148 -16.20 48.84 -63.63
N GLU A 149 -16.79 48.36 -64.72
CA GLU A 149 -17.09 46.93 -64.96
C GLU A 149 -15.82 46.07 -65.06
N ASN A 150 -14.68 46.68 -65.41
CA ASN A 150 -13.39 46.00 -65.58
C ASN A 150 -12.47 46.15 -64.36
N LEU A 151 -12.91 46.83 -63.29
CA LEU A 151 -12.13 46.97 -62.06
C LEU A 151 -12.24 45.71 -61.21
N ILE A 152 -11.20 45.43 -60.43
CA ILE A 152 -11.21 44.28 -59.52
C ILE A 152 -12.06 44.66 -58.29
N PRO A 153 -13.22 44.01 -58.06
CA PRO A 153 -14.09 44.35 -56.95
C PRO A 153 -13.42 44.00 -55.61
N PHE A 154 -13.57 44.88 -54.64
CA PHE A 154 -12.95 44.71 -53.34
C PHE A 154 -13.45 43.45 -52.59
N ASP A 155 -14.73 43.14 -52.77
CA ASP A 155 -15.40 41.98 -52.15
C ASP A 155 -15.09 40.65 -52.87
N SER A 156 -14.41 40.69 -54.01
CA SER A 156 -13.99 39.48 -54.72
C SER A 156 -12.84 38.74 -54.02
N LEU A 157 -12.19 39.38 -53.04
CA LEU A 157 -11.10 38.79 -52.27
C LEU A 157 -11.64 38.04 -51.06
N PRO A 158 -11.51 36.69 -51.00
CA PRO A 158 -11.94 35.93 -49.84
C PRO A 158 -11.10 36.33 -48.62
N ILE A 159 -11.78 36.62 -47.50
CA ILE A 159 -11.11 36.84 -46.22
C ILE A 159 -10.51 35.50 -45.78
N PRO A 160 -9.18 35.38 -45.70
CA PRO A 160 -8.57 34.11 -45.38
C PRO A 160 -8.89 33.67 -43.95
N GLU A 161 -9.08 32.37 -43.73
CA GLU A 161 -9.47 31.82 -42.41
C GLU A 161 -8.46 32.15 -41.30
N TRP A 162 -7.16 32.26 -41.62
CA TRP A 162 -6.12 32.67 -40.68
C TRP A 162 -6.21 34.14 -40.23
N LEU A 163 -6.96 34.98 -40.94
CA LEU A 163 -7.23 36.36 -40.56
C LEU A 163 -8.38 36.44 -39.55
N GLN A 164 -9.24 35.42 -39.50
CA GLN A 164 -10.35 35.35 -38.56
C GLN A 164 -9.80 34.98 -37.18
N GLU A 165 -10.09 35.80 -36.18
CA GLU A 165 -9.75 35.46 -34.79
C GLU A 165 -10.72 34.40 -34.30
N ARG A 166 -10.41 33.13 -34.53
CA ARG A 166 -11.08 32.05 -33.80
C ARG A 166 -10.57 32.08 -32.36
N PRO A 167 -11.48 32.19 -31.36
CA PRO A 167 -11.11 31.87 -29.99
C PRO A 167 -10.61 30.43 -29.99
N LEU A 168 -9.35 30.21 -29.58
CA LEU A 168 -8.88 28.87 -29.30
C LEU A 168 -9.78 28.33 -28.20
N ALA A 169 -10.53 27.26 -28.49
CA ALA A 169 -11.27 26.56 -27.46
C ALA A 169 -10.28 26.21 -26.33
N PRO A 170 -10.64 26.42 -25.05
CA PRO A 170 -9.76 26.06 -23.96
C PRO A 170 -9.47 24.56 -24.08
N LEU A 171 -8.21 24.21 -24.35
CA LEU A 171 -7.76 22.83 -24.54
C LEU A 171 -7.95 21.99 -23.26
N PHE A 172 -8.15 22.68 -22.13
CA PHE A 172 -8.48 22.11 -20.84
C PHE A 172 -9.68 22.88 -20.30
N THR A 173 -10.86 22.26 -20.28
CA THR A 173 -11.83 22.61 -19.25
C THR A 173 -11.19 22.26 -17.92
N PRO A 174 -11.06 23.18 -16.95
CA PRO A 174 -10.63 22.78 -15.61
C PRO A 174 -11.60 21.70 -15.16
N SER A 175 -11.14 20.47 -15.03
CA SER A 175 -11.92 19.43 -14.36
C SER A 175 -12.12 19.95 -12.94
N THR A 176 -13.32 20.44 -12.66
CA THR A 176 -13.79 20.82 -11.33
C THR A 176 -13.92 19.59 -10.42
N ASN A 177 -13.61 18.39 -10.92
CA ASN A 177 -13.52 17.15 -10.15
C ASN A 177 -12.06 16.69 -10.07
N HIS A 178 -11.28 17.41 -9.28
CA HIS A 178 -10.27 16.93 -8.35
C HIS A 178 -9.41 18.14 -7.97
N ALA A 179 -9.90 18.89 -6.98
CA ALA A 179 -8.96 19.48 -6.03
C ALA A 179 -7.97 18.36 -5.63
N PRO A 180 -6.66 18.63 -5.52
CA PRO A 180 -5.74 17.67 -4.93
C PRO A 180 -6.32 17.38 -3.55
N GLY A 181 -6.94 16.21 -3.43
CA GLY A 181 -7.48 15.71 -2.19
C GLY A 181 -6.36 15.90 -1.18
N ALA A 182 -6.73 16.60 -0.10
CA ALA A 182 -5.90 16.90 1.03
C ALA A 182 -4.77 15.86 1.13
N ASN A 183 -3.54 16.34 1.09
CA ASN A 183 -2.44 15.70 1.81
C ASN A 183 -3.08 15.05 3.04
N PRO A 184 -3.03 13.71 3.23
CA PRO A 184 -3.41 13.17 4.52
C PRO A 184 -2.50 13.92 5.48
N SER A 185 -3.09 14.86 6.22
CA SER A 185 -2.42 15.56 7.29
C SER A 185 -2.11 14.44 8.25
N PHE A 186 -0.91 13.87 8.11
CA PHE A 186 -0.30 13.18 9.21
C PHE A 186 -0.33 14.23 10.32
N PRO A 187 -1.03 13.97 11.43
CA PRO A 187 -0.88 14.86 12.56
C PRO A 187 0.62 14.90 12.82
N ASP A 188 1.19 16.11 12.88
CA ASP A 188 2.52 16.36 13.43
C ASP A 188 2.49 15.82 14.86
N ARG A 189 2.67 14.51 14.98
CA ARG A 189 2.83 13.83 16.24
C ARG A 189 4.30 14.10 16.54
N PRO A 190 4.63 14.94 17.53
CA PRO A 190 6.01 15.01 17.97
C PRO A 190 6.46 13.58 18.26
N LEU A 191 7.60 13.20 17.71
CA LEU A 191 8.34 12.00 18.08
C LEU A 191 8.69 12.12 19.57
N VAL A 192 7.73 11.84 20.44
CA VAL A 192 7.99 11.58 21.85
C VAL A 192 8.65 10.20 21.87
N PRO A 193 9.91 10.08 22.31
CA PRO A 193 10.50 8.77 22.56
C PRO A 193 9.59 8.03 23.53
N PRO A 194 9.35 6.71 23.37
CA PRO A 194 8.55 5.99 24.34
C PRO A 194 9.26 6.07 25.70
N GLN A 195 8.69 6.88 26.60
CA GLN A 195 8.97 6.80 28.02
C GLN A 195 8.53 5.39 28.43
N PHE A 196 9.52 4.54 28.73
CA PHE A 196 9.31 3.28 29.41
C PHE A 196 8.73 3.58 30.80
N ALA A 197 7.42 3.77 30.87
CA ALA A 197 6.67 3.72 32.11
C ALA A 197 6.22 2.28 32.29
N GLY A 198 6.92 1.56 33.16
CA GLY A 198 6.52 0.24 33.60
C GLY A 198 5.11 0.28 34.17
N SER A 199 4.21 -0.52 33.61
CA SER A 199 2.96 -0.95 34.22
C SER A 199 2.53 -2.23 33.52
N SER A 200 2.59 -3.29 34.29
CA SER A 200 2.21 -4.66 34.02
C SER A 200 0.78 -4.80 33.47
N ASN A 201 0.59 -5.85 32.66
CA ASN A 201 -0.65 -6.41 32.12
C ASN A 201 -1.13 -5.86 30.77
N PHE A 202 -0.48 -6.32 29.70
CA PHE A 202 -1.12 -6.44 28.39
C PHE A 202 -1.38 -7.90 28.06
N PHE A 203 -2.67 -8.24 28.04
CA PHE A 203 -3.20 -9.49 27.51
C PHE A 203 -3.09 -9.43 25.98
N TYR A 204 -2.06 -10.05 25.40
CA TYR A 204 -1.96 -10.19 23.95
C TYR A 204 -2.97 -11.25 23.50
N PRO A 205 -3.88 -10.95 22.55
CA PRO A 205 -4.62 -12.00 21.88
C PRO A 205 -3.65 -12.85 21.04
N PRO A 206 -3.89 -14.17 20.90
CA PRO A 206 -3.01 -15.03 20.14
C PRO A 206 -2.94 -14.60 18.67
N PRO A 207 -1.80 -14.81 17.99
CA PRO A 207 -1.65 -14.48 16.58
C PRO A 207 -2.65 -15.28 15.75
N ARG A 208 -3.41 -14.60 14.88
CA ARG A 208 -4.28 -15.29 13.91
C ARG A 208 -3.41 -16.10 12.95
N PRO A 209 -3.80 -17.34 12.61
CA PRO A 209 -3.09 -18.12 11.61
C PRO A 209 -3.09 -17.41 10.24
N LEU A 210 -1.91 -17.36 9.60
CA LEU A 210 -1.62 -16.73 8.31
C LEU A 210 -2.47 -17.21 7.12
N GLY A 211 -3.36 -18.18 7.31
CA GLY A 211 -4.17 -18.78 6.24
C GLY A 211 -5.28 -17.88 5.69
N THR A 212 -5.77 -16.90 6.45
CA THR A 212 -6.93 -16.09 6.00
C THR A 212 -6.55 -14.83 5.23
N PHE A 213 -5.29 -14.39 5.25
CA PHE A 213 -4.89 -13.16 4.56
C PHE A 213 -4.67 -13.39 3.05
N PHE A 214 -4.26 -14.60 2.65
CA PHE A 214 -4.06 -14.96 1.24
C PHE A 214 -5.36 -15.35 0.52
N GLU A 215 -6.40 -15.79 1.23
CA GLU A 215 -7.70 -16.13 0.62
C GLU A 215 -8.52 -14.90 0.20
N ASP A 216 -8.28 -13.73 0.79
CA ASP A 216 -8.96 -12.48 0.40
C ASP A 216 -8.32 -11.82 -0.83
N LEU A 217 -7.03 -12.03 -1.07
CA LEU A 217 -6.33 -11.50 -2.24
C LEU A 217 -6.64 -12.28 -3.54
N SER A 218 -7.01 -13.56 -3.43
CA SER A 218 -7.41 -14.37 -4.60
C SER A 218 -8.84 -14.06 -5.09
N LYS A 219 -9.69 -13.46 -4.25
CA LYS A 219 -11.05 -13.01 -4.63
C LYS A 219 -11.09 -11.62 -5.27
N LEU A 220 -10.01 -10.85 -5.18
CA LEU A 220 -9.89 -9.50 -5.75
C LEU A 220 -9.38 -9.48 -7.21
N LYS A 221 -9.15 -10.65 -7.82
CA LYS A 221 -8.60 -10.78 -9.18
C LYS A 221 -9.54 -11.47 -10.16
N VAL A 222 -10.83 -11.16 -10.13
CA VAL A 222 -11.75 -11.40 -11.26
C VAL A 222 -12.81 -10.30 -11.30
N SER A 223 -12.44 -9.12 -11.82
CA SER A 223 -13.39 -8.21 -12.48
C SER A 223 -12.62 -7.01 -13.07
N SER A 224 -11.90 -7.23 -14.16
CA SER A 224 -11.65 -6.22 -15.19
C SER A 224 -11.11 -6.91 -16.44
N THR A 225 -11.94 -6.83 -17.50
CA THR A 225 -11.71 -7.11 -18.92
C THR A 225 -11.30 -8.51 -19.33
#